data_AF-A0A1Y1RCU2-F1
#
_entry.id   AF-A0A1Y1RCU2-F1
#
_cell.length_a   1.000
_cell.length_b   1.000
_cell.length_c   1.000
_cell.angle_alpha   90.00
_cell.angle_beta   90.00
_cell.angle_gamma   90.00
#
_symmetry.space_group_name_H-M   'P 1'
#
loop_
_entity.id
_entity.type
_entity.pdbx_description
1 polymer ?
#
loop_
_entity_poly.entity_id
_entity_poly.type
_entity_poly.pdbx_seq_one_letter_code
_entity_poly.pdbx_strand_id
1 'polypeptide(L)'
;MIMELIAIGAFAIILMLVIAFIYLRDRGILARLEAYERAIDDLNDRVYLLEKRQPESPDAIIEEFKKFQKELKSVEKELHERLDDLGDPILKTIRAVKEMESELERINQSINERIDKIEQTMKISSMSSAHANEKRIMELYADGLSPEEIARKERLPLGEVELILRLANLR
;
A
#
# COMPACT_ATOMS: atom_id res chain seq x y z
N MET A 1 -51.52 44.49 88.05
CA MET A 1 -51.98 45.02 86.75
C MET A 1 -50.86 45.26 85.73
N ILE A 2 -49.92 46.21 85.91
CA ILE A 2 -48.90 46.50 84.87
C ILE A 2 -47.97 45.29 84.63
N MET A 3 -47.48 44.64 85.69
CA MET A 3 -46.63 43.43 85.59
C MET A 3 -47.34 42.25 84.91
N GLU A 4 -48.65 42.08 85.14
CA GLU A 4 -49.46 41.02 84.54
C GLU A 4 -49.68 41.27 83.04
N LEU A 5 -49.92 42.54 82.65
CA LEU A 5 -50.02 42.94 81.25
C LEU A 5 -48.70 42.71 80.49
N ILE A 6 -47.55 42.99 81.12
CA ILE A 6 -46.23 42.71 80.53
C ILE A 6 -46.02 41.20 80.37
N ALA A 7 -46.38 40.39 81.36
CA ALA A 7 -46.26 38.94 81.29
C ALA A 7 -47.12 38.33 80.18
N ILE A 8 -48.37 38.79 80.04
CA ILE A 8 -49.28 38.35 78.97
C ILE A 8 -48.77 38.78 77.60
N GLY A 9 -48.27 40.02 77.47
CA GLY A 9 -47.67 40.52 76.24
C GLY A 9 -46.43 39.73 75.81
N ALA A 10 -45.53 39.43 76.75
CA ALA A 10 -44.36 38.60 76.49
C ALA A 10 -44.75 37.18 76.06
N PHE A 11 -45.75 36.59 76.70
CA PHE A 11 -46.27 35.27 76.32
C PHE A 11 -46.87 35.26 74.92
N ALA A 12 -47.63 36.30 74.55
CA ALA A 12 -48.20 36.43 73.21
C ALA A 12 -47.11 36.56 72.12
N ILE A 13 -46.03 37.30 72.40
CA ILE A 13 -44.89 37.44 71.48
C ILE A 13 -44.17 36.10 71.31
N ILE A 14 -43.91 35.38 72.41
CA ILE A 14 -43.27 34.06 72.34
C ILE A 14 -44.15 33.08 71.54
N LEU A 15 -45.46 33.09 71.78
CA LEU A 15 -46.39 32.24 71.06
C LEU A 15 -46.44 32.58 69.57
N MET A 16 -46.42 33.87 69.21
CA MET A 16 -46.32 34.31 67.82
C MET A 16 -45.01 33.84 67.16
N LEU A 17 -43.87 33.91 67.86
CA LEU A 17 -42.58 33.43 67.36
C LEU A 17 -42.58 31.92 67.14
N VAL A 18 -43.20 31.14 68.02
CA VAL A 18 -43.32 29.68 67.86
C VAL A 18 -44.17 29.34 66.64
N ILE A 19 -45.30 30.02 66.43
CA ILE A 19 -46.15 29.82 65.26
C ILE A 19 -45.39 30.18 63.98
N ALA A 20 -44.69 31.32 63.96
CA ALA A 20 -43.86 31.72 62.83
C ALA A 20 -42.77 30.68 62.53
N PHE A 21 -42.08 30.18 63.57
CA PHE A 21 -41.06 29.16 63.42
C PHE A 21 -41.61 27.85 62.83
N ILE A 22 -42.77 27.38 63.30
CA ILE A 22 -43.44 26.19 62.76
C ILE A 22 -43.78 26.40 61.28
N TYR A 23 -44.33 27.56 60.93
CA TYR A 23 -44.70 27.86 59.54
C TYR A 23 -43.49 27.88 58.59
N LEU A 24 -42.37 28.47 59.01
CA LEU A 24 -41.13 28.46 58.23
C LEU A 24 -40.55 27.03 58.12
N ARG A 25 -40.58 26.27 59.21
CA ARG A 25 -40.09 24.89 59.26
C ARG A 25 -40.90 23.97 58.35
N ASP A 26 -42.22 24.04 58.39
CA ASP A 26 -43.10 23.17 57.60
C ASP A 26 -42.91 23.41 56.10
N ARG A 27 -42.76 24.68 55.67
CA ARG A 27 -42.43 25.00 54.28
C ARG A 27 -41.09 24.40 53.85
N GLY A 28 -40.09 24.46 54.72
CA GLY A 28 -38.77 23.86 54.47
C GLY A 28 -38.81 22.32 54.37
N ILE A 29 -39.69 21.67 55.14
CA ILE A 29 -39.85 20.21 55.11
C ILE A 29 -40.62 19.78 53.85
N LEU A 30 -41.69 20.49 53.50
CA LEU A 30 -42.50 20.20 52.30
C LEU A 30 -41.68 20.28 51.02
N ALA A 31 -40.85 21.33 50.87
CA ALA A 31 -39.98 21.49 49.70
C ALA A 31 -38.95 20.35 49.57
N ARG A 32 -38.48 19.81 50.71
CA ARG A 32 -37.58 18.65 50.70
C ARG A 32 -38.31 17.37 50.33
N LEU A 33 -39.53 17.17 50.82
CA LEU A 33 -40.35 16.01 50.45
C LEU A 33 -40.63 15.97 48.95
N GLU A 34 -40.98 17.10 48.35
CA GLU A 34 -41.23 17.18 46.90
C GLU A 34 -39.96 16.87 46.09
N ALA A 35 -38.79 17.32 46.55
CA ALA A 35 -37.52 16.98 45.92
C ALA A 35 -37.19 15.48 46.05
N TYR A 36 -37.52 14.85 47.19
CA TYR A 36 -37.34 13.42 47.38
C TYR A 36 -38.31 12.60 46.51
N GLU A 37 -39.56 13.01 46.40
CA GLU A 37 -40.57 12.37 45.53
C GLU A 37 -40.10 12.37 44.07
N ARG A 38 -39.67 13.53 43.55
CA ARG A 38 -39.12 13.64 42.20
C ARG A 38 -37.87 12.79 41.99
N ALA A 39 -37.00 12.70 42.99
CA ALA A 39 -35.80 11.87 42.92
C ALA A 39 -36.14 10.37 42.93
N ILE A 40 -37.17 9.96 43.67
CA ILE A 40 -37.66 8.59 43.69
C ILE A 40 -38.30 8.22 42.35
N ASP A 41 -39.10 9.12 41.76
CA ASP A 41 -39.70 8.90 40.45
C ASP A 41 -38.65 8.77 39.34
N ASP A 42 -37.66 9.67 39.29
CA ASP A 42 -36.55 9.57 38.33
C ASP A 42 -35.73 8.27 38.54
N LEU A 43 -35.53 7.86 39.79
CA LEU A 43 -34.85 6.60 40.09
C LEU A 43 -35.67 5.40 39.61
N ASN A 44 -36.99 5.41 39.84
CA ASN A 44 -37.89 4.33 39.43
C ASN A 44 -37.96 4.21 37.90
N ASP A 45 -38.05 5.33 37.18
CA ASP A 45 -38.02 5.35 35.71
C ASP A 45 -36.71 4.78 35.17
N ARG A 46 -35.57 5.14 35.78
CA ARG A 46 -34.26 4.60 35.40
C ARG A 46 -34.15 3.11 35.67
N VAL A 47 -34.66 2.63 36.81
CA VAL A 47 -34.68 1.20 37.14
C VAL A 47 -35.53 0.44 36.12
N TYR A 48 -36.73 0.92 35.81
CA TYR A 48 -37.59 0.31 34.79
C TYR A 48 -36.94 0.27 33.41
N LEU A 49 -36.26 1.34 32.99
CA LEU A 49 -35.54 1.37 31.73
C LEU A 49 -34.33 0.42 31.71
N LEU A 50 -33.65 0.23 32.84
CA LEU A 50 -32.52 -0.68 32.96
C LEU A 50 -32.99 -2.14 32.95
N GLU A 51 -34.06 -2.46 33.66
CA GLU A 51 -34.68 -3.79 33.65
C GLU A 51 -35.19 -4.14 32.24
N LYS A 52 -35.84 -3.21 31.55
CA LYS A 52 -36.31 -3.40 30.18
C LYS A 52 -35.17 -3.56 29.15
N ARG A 53 -33.99 -2.99 29.42
CA ARG A 53 -32.80 -3.12 28.57
C ARG A 53 -32.03 -4.42 28.81
N GLN A 54 -32.25 -5.11 29.93
CA GLN A 54 -31.79 -6.48 30.04
C GLN A 54 -32.66 -7.36 29.13
N PRO A 55 -32.05 -8.18 28.26
CA PRO A 55 -32.79 -9.19 27.53
C PRO A 55 -33.56 -10.05 28.52
N GLU A 56 -34.88 -10.14 28.35
CA GLU A 56 -35.80 -10.80 29.28
C GLU A 56 -35.52 -12.30 29.50
N SER A 57 -34.55 -12.89 28.80
CA SER A 57 -34.06 -14.23 29.11
C SER A 57 -32.54 -14.36 28.96
N PRO A 58 -31.87 -15.05 29.90
CA PRO A 58 -30.49 -15.52 29.74
C PRO A 58 -30.30 -16.32 28.45
N ASP A 59 -31.34 -17.00 27.98
CA ASP A 59 -31.33 -17.82 26.77
C ASP A 59 -31.17 -16.98 25.49
N ALA A 60 -31.75 -15.79 25.42
CA ALA A 60 -31.60 -14.89 24.26
C ALA A 60 -30.15 -14.39 24.11
N ILE A 61 -29.48 -14.09 25.22
CA ILE A 61 -28.06 -13.70 25.24
C ILE A 61 -27.18 -14.87 24.80
N ILE A 62 -27.47 -16.07 25.30
CA ILE A 62 -26.74 -17.29 24.92
C ILE A 62 -26.94 -17.60 23.43
N GLU A 63 -28.13 -17.37 22.88
CA GLU A 63 -28.42 -17.59 21.46
C GLU A 63 -27.71 -16.57 20.56
N GLU A 64 -27.70 -15.28 20.91
CA GLU A 64 -26.90 -14.27 20.21
C GLU A 64 -25.41 -14.61 20.26
N PHE A 65 -24.90 -15.01 21.43
CA PHE A 65 -23.49 -15.38 21.57
C PHE A 65 -23.13 -16.62 20.74
N LYS A 66 -24.03 -17.60 20.64
CA LYS A 66 -23.87 -18.77 19.74
C LYS A 66 -23.89 -18.36 18.26
N LYS A 67 -24.77 -17.45 17.86
CA LYS A 67 -24.80 -16.91 16.48
C LYS A 67 -23.50 -16.19 16.16
N PHE A 68 -23.03 -15.34 17.05
CA PHE A 68 -21.77 -14.62 16.92
C PHE A 68 -20.56 -15.57 16.83
N GLN A 69 -20.49 -16.62 17.66
CA GLN A 69 -19.44 -17.65 17.54
C GLN A 69 -19.49 -18.39 16.20
N LYS A 70 -20.68 -18.66 15.66
CA LYS A 70 -20.83 -19.34 14.37
C LYS A 70 -20.36 -18.46 13.22
N GLU A 71 -20.67 -17.15 13.26
CA GLU A 71 -20.16 -16.18 12.29
C GLU A 71 -18.64 -16.06 12.33
N LEU A 72 -18.04 -15.97 13.52
CA LEU A 72 -16.58 -15.94 13.67
C LEU A 72 -15.90 -17.16 13.04
N LYS A 73 -16.44 -18.36 13.27
CA LYS A 73 -15.92 -19.60 12.64
C LYS A 73 -16.08 -19.60 11.12
N SER A 74 -17.16 -19.02 10.59
CA SER A 74 -17.32 -18.90 9.14
C SER A 74 -16.33 -17.92 8.51
N VAL A 75 -16.05 -16.81 9.19
CA VAL A 75 -15.06 -15.81 8.74
C VAL A 75 -13.65 -16.42 8.78
N GLU A 76 -13.31 -17.13 9.86
CA GLU A 76 -12.01 -17.82 9.99
C GLU A 76 -11.79 -18.85 8.87
N LYS A 77 -12.83 -19.62 8.55
CA LYS A 77 -12.81 -20.59 7.46
C LYS A 77 -12.66 -19.92 6.09
N GLU A 78 -13.41 -18.86 5.81
CA GLU A 78 -13.30 -18.10 4.56
C GLU A 78 -11.91 -17.48 4.40
N LEU A 79 -11.31 -17.01 5.50
CA LEU A 79 -9.95 -16.47 5.49
C LEU A 79 -8.91 -17.55 5.13
N HIS A 80 -9.04 -18.75 5.71
CA HIS A 80 -8.16 -19.87 5.39
C HIS A 80 -8.30 -20.32 3.94
N GLU A 81 -9.53 -20.41 3.44
CA GLU A 81 -9.80 -20.81 2.05
C GLU A 81 -9.22 -19.80 1.06
N ARG A 82 -9.35 -18.49 1.33
CA ARG A 82 -8.72 -17.43 0.53
C ARG A 82 -7.18 -17.47 0.59
N LEU A 83 -6.60 -17.83 1.73
CA LEU A 83 -5.14 -17.93 1.89
C LEU A 83 -4.58 -19.15 1.14
N ASP A 84 -5.26 -20.29 1.21
CA ASP A 84 -4.90 -21.49 0.44
C ASP A 84 -5.02 -21.23 -1.08
N ASP A 85 -6.09 -20.53 -1.51
CA ASP A 85 -6.27 -20.10 -2.90
C ASP A 85 -5.19 -19.12 -3.38
N LEU A 86 -4.52 -18.39 -2.48
CA LEU A 86 -3.42 -17.48 -2.82
C LEU A 86 -2.06 -18.18 -2.87
N GLY A 87 -1.86 -19.27 -2.13
CA GLY A 87 -0.60 -20.00 -2.09
C GLY A 87 -0.20 -20.58 -3.46
N ASP A 88 -1.15 -21.19 -4.15
CA ASP A 88 -0.93 -21.84 -5.45
C ASP A 88 -0.60 -20.85 -6.59
N PRO A 89 -1.33 -19.74 -6.77
CA PRO A 89 -0.98 -18.70 -7.73
C PRO A 89 0.40 -18.10 -7.47
N ILE A 90 0.75 -17.81 -6.22
CA ILE A 90 2.05 -17.24 -5.86
C ILE A 90 3.18 -18.20 -6.25
N LEU A 91 3.04 -19.50 -5.95
CA LEU A 91 4.01 -20.51 -6.35
C LEU A 91 4.11 -20.66 -7.88
N LYS A 92 2.99 -20.59 -8.60
CA LYS A 92 2.97 -20.58 -10.07
C LYS A 92 3.70 -19.36 -10.63
N THR A 93 3.47 -18.17 -10.07
CA THR A 93 4.15 -16.94 -10.50
C THR A 93 5.65 -17.02 -10.24
N ILE A 94 6.09 -17.53 -9.09
CA ILE A 94 7.52 -17.71 -8.78
C ILE A 94 8.18 -18.67 -9.79
N ARG A 95 7.50 -19.78 -10.14
CA ARG A 95 8.02 -20.71 -11.15
C ARG A 95 8.09 -20.06 -12.54
N ALA A 96 7.05 -19.34 -12.95
CA ALA A 96 7.01 -18.63 -14.22
C ALA A 96 8.13 -17.58 -14.33
N VAL A 97 8.40 -16.84 -13.25
CA VAL A 97 9.52 -15.87 -13.19
C VAL A 97 10.86 -16.59 -13.34
N LYS A 98 11.06 -17.72 -12.65
CA LYS A 98 12.30 -18.50 -12.75
C LYS A 98 12.53 -19.09 -14.15
N GLU A 99 11.46 -19.55 -14.80
CA GLU A 99 11.52 -20.04 -16.19
C GLU A 99 11.88 -18.90 -17.15
N MET A 100 11.26 -17.72 -16.97
CA MET A 100 11.55 -16.52 -17.75
C MET A 100 13.01 -16.06 -17.58
N GLU A 101 13.56 -16.10 -16.37
CA GLU A 101 14.99 -15.81 -16.14
C GLU A 101 15.90 -16.75 -16.93
N SER A 102 15.60 -18.05 -16.93
CA SER A 102 16.38 -19.03 -17.70
C SER A 102 16.27 -18.80 -19.21
N GLU A 103 15.09 -18.42 -19.71
CA GLU A 103 14.89 -18.10 -21.12
C GLU A 103 15.64 -16.82 -21.53
N LEU A 104 15.63 -15.80 -20.67
CA LEU A 104 16.41 -14.57 -20.87
C LEU A 104 17.91 -14.82 -20.90
N GLU A 105 18.42 -15.72 -20.06
CA GLU A 105 19.83 -16.12 -20.09
C GLU A 105 20.20 -16.81 -21.42
N ARG A 106 19.34 -17.70 -21.92
CA ARG A 106 19.52 -18.35 -23.23
C ARG A 106 19.46 -17.35 -24.39
N ILE A 107 18.54 -16.39 -24.33
CA ILE A 107 18.43 -15.33 -25.34
C ILE A 107 19.71 -14.49 -25.35
N ASN A 108 20.20 -14.07 -24.19
CA ASN A 108 21.45 -13.31 -24.09
C ASN A 108 22.64 -14.10 -24.66
N GLN A 109 22.74 -15.39 -24.33
CA GLN A 109 23.79 -16.25 -24.90
C GLN A 109 23.67 -16.35 -26.42
N SER A 110 22.46 -16.55 -26.96
CA SER A 110 22.25 -16.62 -28.41
C SER A 110 22.56 -15.30 -29.12
N ILE A 111 22.24 -14.16 -28.51
CA ILE A 111 22.57 -12.84 -29.03
C ILE A 111 24.09 -12.66 -29.07
N ASN A 112 24.79 -12.99 -27.98
CA ASN A 112 26.24 -12.90 -27.93
C ASN A 112 26.90 -13.78 -29.00
N GLU A 113 26.47 -15.04 -29.15
CA GLU A 113 26.98 -15.92 -30.20
C GLU A 113 26.75 -15.38 -31.61
N ARG A 114 25.60 -14.72 -31.85
CA ARG A 114 25.31 -14.08 -33.14
C ARG A 114 26.18 -12.85 -33.36
N ILE A 115 26.40 -12.03 -32.34
CA ILE A 115 27.29 -10.87 -32.39
C ILE A 115 28.72 -11.35 -32.72
N ASP A 116 29.23 -12.36 -32.02
CA ASP A 116 30.55 -12.92 -32.26
C ASP A 116 30.72 -13.42 -33.71
N LYS A 117 29.70 -14.12 -34.24
CA LYS A 117 29.70 -14.58 -35.64
C LYS A 117 29.71 -13.43 -36.63
N ILE A 118 28.94 -12.37 -36.35
CA ILE A 118 28.92 -11.17 -37.18
C ILE A 118 30.27 -10.46 -37.14
N GLU A 119 30.87 -10.29 -35.96
CA GLU A 119 32.19 -9.68 -35.81
C GLU A 119 33.27 -10.48 -36.55
N GLN A 120 33.25 -11.81 -36.45
CA GLN A 120 34.16 -12.69 -37.20
C GLN A 120 33.94 -12.56 -38.71
N THR A 121 32.68 -12.56 -39.16
CA THR A 121 32.35 -12.41 -40.59
C THR A 121 32.78 -11.05 -41.14
N MET A 122 32.60 -9.97 -40.37
CA MET A 122 33.08 -8.64 -40.74
C MET A 122 34.61 -8.57 -40.81
N LYS A 123 35.33 -9.17 -39.84
CA LYS A 123 36.80 -9.27 -39.87
C LYS A 123 37.31 -10.05 -41.08
N ILE A 124 36.66 -11.16 -41.44
CA ILE A 124 37.03 -11.95 -42.61
C ILE A 124 36.70 -11.18 -43.91
N SER A 125 35.56 -10.50 -43.96
CA SER A 125 35.14 -9.74 -45.14
C SER A 125 36.07 -8.56 -45.43
N SER A 126 36.51 -7.83 -44.40
CA SER A 126 37.46 -6.72 -44.57
C SER A 126 38.82 -7.22 -45.06
N MET A 127 39.33 -8.33 -44.52
CA MET A 127 40.58 -8.94 -44.97
C MET A 127 40.49 -9.48 -46.41
N SER A 128 39.39 -10.13 -46.77
CA SER A 128 39.18 -10.64 -48.13
C SER A 128 39.06 -9.51 -49.16
N SER A 129 38.39 -8.39 -48.81
CA SER A 129 38.31 -7.24 -49.71
C SER A 129 39.67 -6.57 -49.93
N ALA A 130 40.51 -6.49 -48.89
CA ALA A 130 41.84 -5.91 -49.01
C ALA A 130 42.73 -6.70 -49.98
N HIS A 131 42.76 -8.03 -49.87
CA HIS A 131 43.56 -8.89 -50.76
C HIS A 131 43.02 -8.95 -52.20
N ALA A 132 41.69 -8.88 -52.40
CA ALA A 132 41.11 -8.83 -53.73
C ALA A 132 41.43 -7.50 -54.43
N ASN A 133 41.40 -6.39 -53.69
CA ASN A 133 41.76 -5.07 -54.18
C ASN A 133 43.26 -4.99 -54.53
N GLU A 134 44.13 -5.59 -53.70
CA GLU A 134 45.59 -5.63 -53.93
C GLU A 134 45.96 -6.25 -55.29
N LYS A 135 45.43 -7.43 -55.62
CA LYS A 135 45.70 -8.10 -56.90
C LYS A 135 45.21 -7.29 -58.10
N ARG A 136 44.02 -6.70 -57.98
CA ARG A 136 43.41 -5.91 -59.05
C ARG A 136 44.16 -4.60 -59.30
N ILE A 137 44.71 -3.97 -58.26
CA ILE A 137 45.58 -2.79 -58.38
C ILE A 137 46.89 -3.17 -59.10
N MET A 138 47.49 -4.31 -58.77
CA MET A 138 48.71 -4.79 -59.45
C MET A 138 48.48 -5.07 -60.94
N GLU A 139 47.35 -5.70 -61.31
CA GLU A 139 46.97 -5.95 -62.70
C GLU A 139 46.77 -4.64 -63.49
N LEU A 140 46.00 -3.69 -62.94
CA LEU A 140 45.75 -2.41 -63.60
C LEU A 140 47.02 -1.56 -63.76
N TYR A 141 47.98 -1.67 -62.84
CA TYR A 141 49.27 -1.01 -62.97
C TYR A 141 50.17 -1.69 -64.00
N ALA A 142 50.14 -3.02 -64.09
CA ALA A 142 50.84 -3.77 -65.14
C ALA A 142 50.30 -3.45 -66.54
N ASP A 143 49.02 -3.12 -66.66
CA ASP A 143 48.39 -2.62 -67.89
C ASP A 143 48.79 -1.17 -68.26
N GLY A 144 49.61 -0.51 -67.43
CA GLY A 144 50.21 0.80 -67.71
C GLY A 144 49.40 2.01 -67.24
N LEU A 145 48.36 1.83 -66.41
CA LEU A 145 47.57 2.95 -65.87
C LEU A 145 48.33 3.69 -64.76
N SER A 146 48.08 5.00 -64.64
CA SER A 146 48.68 5.79 -63.55
C SER A 146 48.03 5.49 -62.19
N PRO A 147 48.74 5.66 -61.07
CA PRO A 147 48.16 5.50 -59.73
C PRO A 147 46.93 6.38 -59.48
N GLU A 148 46.87 7.59 -60.07
CA GLU A 148 45.69 8.46 -59.95
C GLU A 148 44.47 7.93 -60.72
N GLU A 149 44.71 7.28 -61.86
CA GLU A 149 43.67 6.65 -62.67
C GLU A 149 43.12 5.39 -62.01
N ILE A 150 44.00 4.59 -61.41
CA ILE A 150 43.62 3.39 -60.64
C ILE A 150 42.80 3.78 -59.41
N ALA A 151 43.24 4.79 -58.65
CA ALA A 151 42.50 5.31 -57.49
C ALA A 151 41.08 5.77 -57.86
N ARG A 152 40.93 6.45 -59.00
CA ARG A 152 39.61 6.90 -59.50
C ARG A 152 38.74 5.73 -59.96
N LYS A 153 39.33 4.71 -60.58
CA LYS A 153 38.63 3.55 -61.16
C LYS A 153 38.14 2.57 -60.08
N GLU A 154 38.98 2.25 -59.11
CA GLU A 154 38.67 1.32 -58.01
C GLU A 154 38.03 2.03 -56.80
N ARG A 155 37.86 3.36 -56.86
CA ARG A 155 37.29 4.20 -55.77
C ARG A 155 38.06 4.07 -54.46
N LEU A 156 39.37 3.92 -54.55
CA LEU A 156 40.28 3.83 -53.40
C LEU A 156 41.05 5.14 -53.24
N PRO A 157 41.42 5.52 -52.01
CA PRO A 157 42.23 6.71 -51.78
C PRO A 157 43.62 6.54 -52.42
N LEU A 158 44.15 7.62 -53.02
CA LEU A 158 45.43 7.60 -53.73
C LEU A 158 46.58 7.06 -52.88
N GLY A 159 46.61 7.40 -51.58
CA GLY A 159 47.63 6.93 -50.64
C GLY A 159 47.61 5.41 -50.40
N GLU A 160 46.45 4.75 -50.51
CA GLU A 160 46.33 3.29 -50.35
C GLU A 160 46.84 2.55 -51.60
N VAL A 161 46.55 3.10 -52.78
CA VAL A 161 47.07 2.59 -54.06
C VAL A 161 48.59 2.71 -54.13
N GLU A 162 49.17 3.86 -53.75
CA GLU A 162 50.63 4.03 -53.71
C GLU A 162 51.31 3.10 -52.70
N LEU A 163 50.70 2.89 -51.53
CA LEU A 163 51.24 2.00 -50.51
C LEU A 163 51.30 0.55 -51.01
N ILE A 164 50.24 0.07 -51.67
CA ILE A 164 50.18 -1.28 -52.24
C ILE A 164 51.24 -1.47 -53.32
N LEU A 165 51.39 -0.49 -54.23
CA LEU A 165 52.40 -0.57 -55.30
C LEU A 165 53.84 -0.56 -54.77
N ARG A 166 54.11 0.20 -53.70
CA ARG A 166 55.42 0.19 -53.01
C ARG A 166 55.70 -1.14 -52.31
N LEU A 167 54.71 -1.72 -51.63
CA LEU A 167 54.85 -3.03 -50.99
C LEU A 167 55.06 -4.16 -52.01
N ALA A 168 54.52 -4.02 -53.22
CA ALA A 168 54.71 -4.95 -54.32
C ALA A 168 56.03 -4.78 -55.11
N ASN A 169 56.91 -3.86 -54.72
CA ASN A 169 58.16 -3.51 -55.45
C ASN A 169 57.95 -3.06 -56.91
N LEU A 170 56.78 -2.50 -57.25
CA LEU A 170 56.47 -2.02 -58.60
C LEU A 170 56.74 -0.51 -58.78
N ARG A 171 57.11 0.17 -57.68
CA ARG A 171 57.63 1.55 -57.66
C ARG A 171 58.42 1.82 -56.39
#